data_AF-A0A378KB32-F1
#
_entry.id   AF-A0A378KB32-F1
#
_cell.length_a   1.000
_cell.length_b   1.000
_cell.length_c   1.000
_cell.angle_alpha   90.00
_cell.angle_beta   90.00
_cell.angle_gamma   90.00
#
_symmetry.space_group_name_H-M   'P 1'
#
loop_
_entity.id
_entity.type
_entity.pdbx_description
1 polymer ?
#
loop_
_entity_poly.entity_id
_entity_poly.type
_entity_poly.pdbx_seq_one_letter_code
_entity_poly.pdbx_strand_id
1 'polypeptide(L)'
;MGKKIGNLIQKVSLALAFILLTNSVFANDLLAKALEGDVKDSLGSGSMFWKVFILVDIILATAMAVKSKNPMVFVGVTAVAFIPAFLLKTFVF
;
A
#
# COMPACT_ATOMS: atom_id res chain seq x y z
N MET A 1 19.18 -45.43 -26.78
CA MET A 1 18.46 -44.17 -27.13
C MET A 1 17.73 -43.51 -25.94
N GLY A 2 17.20 -44.26 -24.97
CA GLY A 2 16.35 -43.72 -23.88
C GLY A 2 16.97 -42.73 -22.89
N LYS A 3 18.29 -42.80 -22.61
CA LYS A 3 18.97 -41.88 -21.67
C LYS A 3 18.97 -40.41 -22.14
N LYS A 4 19.03 -40.15 -23.45
CA LYS A 4 18.96 -38.77 -23.99
C LYS A 4 17.57 -38.16 -23.82
N ILE A 5 16.52 -38.98 -23.96
CA ILE A 5 15.13 -38.54 -23.84
C ILE A 5 14.78 -38.24 -22.37
N GLY A 6 15.21 -39.09 -21.43
CA GLY A 6 15.03 -38.84 -19.99
C GLY A 6 15.70 -37.55 -19.51
N ASN A 7 16.94 -37.29 -19.93
CA ASN A 7 17.62 -36.03 -19.62
C ASN A 7 16.94 -34.80 -20.23
N LEU A 8 16.33 -34.94 -21.41
CA LEU A 8 15.60 -33.85 -22.06
C LEU A 8 14.33 -33.50 -21.26
N ILE A 9 13.57 -34.52 -20.85
CA ILE A 9 12.34 -34.36 -20.06
C ILE A 9 12.64 -33.72 -18.69
N GLN A 10 13.73 -34.13 -18.03
CA GLN A 10 14.12 -33.55 -16.75
C GLN A 10 14.50 -32.07 -16.87
N LYS A 11 15.21 -31.68 -17.95
CA LYS A 11 15.55 -30.28 -18.22
C LYS A 11 14.32 -29.43 -18.52
N VAL A 12 13.36 -29.96 -19.27
CA VAL A 12 12.09 -29.28 -19.58
C VAL A 12 11.24 -29.11 -18.32
N SER A 13 11.18 -30.12 -17.45
CA SER A 13 10.45 -30.05 -16.18
C SER A 13 11.05 -29.00 -15.23
N LEU A 14 12.38 -28.94 -15.12
CA LEU A 14 13.07 -27.90 -14.35
C LEU A 14 12.82 -26.50 -14.92
N ALA A 15 12.93 -26.33 -16.24
CA ALA A 15 12.65 -25.05 -16.89
C ALA A 15 11.20 -24.60 -16.65
N LEU A 16 10.23 -25.53 -16.71
CA LEU A 16 8.83 -25.25 -16.45
C LEU A 16 8.59 -24.84 -14.98
N ALA A 17 9.25 -25.50 -14.02
CA ALA A 17 9.19 -25.12 -12.61
C ALA A 17 9.74 -23.71 -12.37
N PHE A 18 10.86 -23.34 -13.02
CA PHE A 18 11.41 -21.99 -12.92
C PHE A 18 10.52 -20.93 -13.58
N ILE A 19 9.88 -21.24 -14.70
CA ILE A 19 8.92 -20.35 -15.39
C ILE A 19 7.68 -20.12 -14.52
N LEU A 20 7.14 -21.17 -13.90
CA LEU A 20 5.98 -21.05 -13.01
C LEU A 20 6.32 -20.27 -11.74
N LEU A 21 7.52 -20.47 -11.18
CA LEU A 21 7.97 -19.72 -10.01
C LEU A 21 8.20 -18.24 -10.33
N THR A 22 8.78 -17.92 -11.50
CA THR A 22 8.92 -16.52 -11.94
C THR A 22 7.56 -15.88 -12.19
N ASN A 23 6.58 -16.59 -12.75
CA ASN A 23 5.23 -16.06 -12.92
C ASN A 23 4.53 -15.78 -11.59
N SER A 24 4.78 -16.59 -10.55
CA SER A 24 4.28 -16.34 -9.19
C SER A 24 4.94 -15.11 -8.53
N VAL A 25 6.20 -14.81 -8.83
CA VAL A 25 6.89 -13.61 -8.35
C VAL A 25 6.44 -12.35 -9.12
N PHE A 26 6.05 -12.51 -10.38
CA PHE A 26 5.49 -11.45 -11.23
C PHE A 26 3.95 -11.34 -11.18
N ALA A 27 3.29 -12.15 -10.36
CA ALA A 27 1.88 -12.03 -10.06
C ALA A 27 1.65 -10.77 -9.22
N ASN A 28 1.65 -9.62 -9.90
CA ASN A 28 1.19 -8.37 -9.35
C ASN A 28 -0.28 -8.57 -8.96
N ASP A 29 -0.55 -8.51 -7.66
CA ASP A 29 -1.89 -8.60 -7.11
C ASP A 29 -2.81 -7.62 -7.86
N LEU A 30 -3.99 -8.08 -8.26
CA LEU A 30 -4.99 -7.24 -8.93
C LEU A 30 -5.36 -6.04 -8.05
N LEU A 31 -5.24 -6.15 -6.72
CA LEU A 31 -5.38 -5.03 -5.78
C LEU A 31 -4.22 -4.04 -5.87
N ALA A 32 -2.98 -4.51 -6.01
CA ALA A 32 -1.82 -3.66 -6.19
C ALA A 32 -1.92 -2.87 -7.50
N LYS A 33 -2.37 -3.53 -8.57
CA LYS A 33 -2.62 -2.89 -9.87
C LYS A 33 -3.83 -1.94 -9.87
N ALA A 34 -4.85 -2.21 -9.06
CA ALA A 34 -6.00 -1.30 -8.90
C ALA A 34 -5.65 -0.07 -8.04
N LEU A 35 -4.64 -0.16 -7.18
CA LEU A 35 -4.08 0.97 -6.45
C LEU A 35 -3.09 1.81 -7.30
N GLU A 36 -2.56 1.28 -8.40
CA GLU A 36 -1.71 2.01 -9.34
C GLU A 36 -2.56 2.86 -10.31
N GLY A 37 -2.34 4.18 -10.31
CA GLY A 37 -3.04 5.13 -11.18
C GLY A 37 -3.93 6.11 -10.39
N ASP A 38 -5.20 6.25 -10.79
CA ASP A 38 -6.13 7.26 -10.26
C ASP A 38 -6.32 7.19 -8.73
N VAL A 39 -6.25 5.99 -8.15
CA VAL A 39 -6.35 5.78 -6.69
C VAL A 39 -5.08 6.28 -5.98
N LYS A 40 -3.90 6.03 -6.54
CA LYS A 40 -2.63 6.59 -6.07
C LYS A 40 -2.60 8.11 -6.18
N ASP A 41 -3.16 8.69 -7.24
CA ASP A 41 -3.21 10.15 -7.38
C ASP A 41 -4.24 10.79 -6.44
N SER A 42 -5.34 10.09 -6.17
CA SER A 42 -6.43 10.57 -5.29
C SER A 42 -6.15 10.35 -3.80
N LEU A 43 -5.50 9.26 -3.43
CA LEU A 43 -5.21 8.86 -2.03
C LEU A 43 -3.72 8.87 -1.70
N GLY A 44 -2.88 9.30 -2.64
CA GLY A 44 -1.44 9.48 -2.47
C GLY A 44 -1.10 10.39 -1.32
N SER A 45 0.06 10.19 -0.69
CA SER A 45 0.49 10.99 0.47
C SER A 45 0.51 12.51 0.21
N GLY A 46 0.56 12.95 -1.06
CA GLY A 46 0.50 14.37 -1.46
C GLY A 46 -0.86 14.85 -1.99
N SER A 47 -1.88 13.99 -2.02
CA SER A 47 -3.17 14.28 -2.65
C SER A 47 -3.97 15.36 -1.91
N MET A 48 -4.93 15.98 -2.62
CA MET A 48 -5.82 16.98 -2.02
C MET A 48 -6.68 16.38 -0.91
N PHE A 49 -7.01 15.09 -0.98
CA PHE A 49 -7.81 14.40 0.04
C PHE A 49 -7.17 14.51 1.43
N TRP A 50 -5.89 14.12 1.57
CA TRP A 50 -5.19 14.18 2.85
C TRP A 50 -5.06 15.59 3.38
N LYS A 51 -4.80 16.57 2.51
CA LYS A 51 -4.70 17.98 2.90
C LYS A 51 -6.02 18.52 3.44
N VAL A 52 -7.14 18.23 2.77
CA VAL A 52 -8.47 18.65 3.22
C VAL A 52 -8.90 17.92 4.48
N PHE A 53 -8.66 16.60 4.55
CA PHE A 53 -9.00 15.78 5.72
C PHE A 53 -8.27 16.26 6.98
N ILE A 54 -6.95 16.45 6.91
CA ILE A 54 -6.15 16.96 8.04
C ILE A 54 -6.59 18.37 8.43
N LEU A 55 -6.91 19.23 7.47
CA LEU A 55 -7.37 20.59 7.75
C LEU A 55 -8.71 20.60 8.49
N VAL A 56 -9.67 19.77 8.07
CA VAL A 56 -10.97 19.64 8.76
C VAL A 56 -10.76 19.07 10.17
N ASP A 57 -9.90 18.07 10.32
CA ASP A 57 -9.62 17.44 11.62
C ASP A 57 -8.99 18.43 12.61
N ILE A 58 -8.04 19.26 12.16
CA ILE A 58 -7.44 20.33 12.98
C ILE A 58 -8.50 21.36 13.40
N ILE A 59 -9.40 21.77 12.51
CA ILE A 59 -10.47 22.74 12.85
C ILE A 59 -11.41 22.15 13.90
N LEU A 60 -11.86 20.91 13.71
CA LEU A 60 -12.75 20.22 14.65
C LEU A 60 -12.07 19.99 16.00
N ALA A 61 -10.81 19.58 16.00
CA ALA A 61 -10.03 19.41 17.21
C ALA A 61 -9.77 20.74 17.93
N THR A 62 -9.56 21.82 17.18
CA THR A 62 -9.43 23.16 17.76
C THR A 62 -10.75 23.59 18.40
N ALA A 63 -11.89 23.39 17.74
CA ALA A 63 -13.20 23.66 18.31
C ALA A 63 -13.46 22.83 19.58
N MET A 64 -13.09 21.55 19.57
CA MET A 64 -13.19 20.65 20.72
C MET A 64 -12.23 21.04 21.85
N ALA A 65 -11.00 21.45 21.54
CA ALA A 65 -10.01 21.89 22.52
C ALA A 65 -10.46 23.18 23.20
N VAL A 66 -11.06 24.12 22.47
CA VAL A 66 -11.63 25.36 23.03
C VAL A 66 -12.83 25.06 23.93
N LYS A 67 -13.75 24.19 23.49
CA LYS A 67 -14.93 23.81 24.26
C LYS A 67 -14.58 23.03 25.53
N SER A 68 -13.68 22.06 25.42
CA SER A 68 -13.27 21.19 26.53
C SER A 68 -12.17 21.80 27.41
N LYS A 69 -11.50 22.86 26.93
CA LYS A 69 -10.27 23.43 27.53
C LYS A 69 -9.18 22.39 27.74
N ASN A 70 -9.18 21.31 26.95
CA ASN A 70 -8.23 20.21 27.07
C ASN A 70 -7.35 20.12 25.81
N PRO A 71 -6.05 20.45 25.90
CA PRO A 71 -5.14 20.40 24.76
C PRO A 71 -4.80 18.98 24.30
N MET A 72 -5.14 17.94 25.08
CA MET A 72 -4.88 16.54 24.75
C MET A 72 -5.61 16.08 23.47
N VAL A 73 -6.65 16.80 23.03
CA VAL A 73 -7.39 16.51 21.79
C VAL A 73 -6.48 16.58 20.54
N PHE A 74 -5.43 17.41 20.57
CA PHE A 74 -4.46 17.51 19.46
C PHE A 74 -3.55 16.28 19.31
N VAL A 75 -3.40 15.49 20.37
CA VAL A 75 -2.67 14.20 20.30
C VAL A 75 -3.47 13.21 19.44
N GLY A 76 -4.79 13.23 19.55
CA GLY A 76 -5.69 12.45 18.70
C GLY A 76 -5.54 12.81 17.22
N VAL A 77 -5.55 14.11 16.89
CA VAL A 77 -5.31 14.60 15.51
C VAL A 77 -3.96 14.12 14.97
N THR A 78 -2.93 14.18 15.81
CA THR A 78 -1.59 13.73 15.42
C THR A 78 -1.59 12.25 15.09
N ALA A 79 -2.24 11.42 15.90
CA ALA A 79 -2.35 9.97 15.64
C ALA A 79 -3.19 9.67 14.38
N VAL A 80 -4.31 10.36 14.19
CA VAL A 80 -5.22 10.17 13.05
C VAL A 80 -4.60 10.62 11.73
N ALA A 81 -3.75 11.65 11.73
CA ALA A 81 -2.99 12.05 10.55
C ALA A 81 -1.75 11.18 10.32
N PHE A 82 -1.02 10.83 11.38
CA PHE A 82 0.28 10.15 11.29
C PHE A 82 0.15 8.67 10.94
N ILE A 83 -0.79 7.94 11.56
CA ILE A 83 -0.91 6.49 11.34
C ILE A 83 -1.23 6.19 9.87
N PRO A 84 -2.25 6.80 9.24
CA PRO A 84 -2.54 6.52 7.84
C PRO A 84 -1.44 7.02 6.90
N ALA A 85 -0.85 8.19 7.16
CA ALA A 85 0.26 8.70 6.36
C ALA A 85 1.48 7.77 6.41
N PHE A 86 1.80 7.24 7.60
CA PHE A 86 2.85 6.24 7.78
C PHE A 86 2.52 4.95 7.03
N LEU A 87 1.32 4.40 7.20
CA LEU A 87 0.92 3.17 6.53
C LEU A 87 0.95 3.30 5.00
N LEU A 88 0.46 4.41 4.45
CA LEU A 88 0.54 4.66 3.02
C LEU A 88 1.98 4.83 2.52
N LYS A 89 2.82 5.56 3.26
CA LYS A 89 4.22 5.78 2.91
C LYS A 89 5.08 4.52 3.00
N THR A 90 4.68 3.51 3.78
CA THR A 90 5.51 2.33 4.05
C THR A 90 5.04 1.11 3.28
N PHE A 91 3.73 1.00 3.01
CA PHE A 91 3.13 -0.21 2.42
C PHE A 91 2.50 0.03 1.04
N VAL A 92 2.28 1.28 0.63
CA VAL A 92 1.62 1.61 -0.64
C VAL A 92 2.52 2.41 -1.60
N PHE A 93 3.39 3.29 -1.07
CA PHE A 93 4.27 4.16 -1.87
C PHE A 93 5.75 4.00 -1.56
#